data_AF-A0A496XUS9-F1
#
_entry.id   AF-A0A496XUS9-F1
#
_cell.length_a   1.000
_cell.length_b   1.000
_cell.length_c   1.000
_cell.angle_alpha   90.00
_cell.angle_beta   90.00
_cell.angle_gamma   90.00
#
_symmetry.space_group_name_H-M   'P 1'
#
loop_
_entity.id
_entity.type
_entity.pdbx_description
1 polymer ?
#
loop_
_entity_poly.entity_id
_entity_poly.type
_entity_poly.pdbx_seq_one_letter_code
_entity_poly.pdbx_strand_id
1 'polypeptide(L)'
;MKKITSLSLGFSFLIMSYTGVMLYIAPHGKVARWLDWHLWGLDKTQYQELHSTSMILFLVFGFLHIYYNWKPIMSYISDKNKKISWTKKEFLIAFVLNVFFVVGTLYHAQPLKGFVDLGEYIKTSWGIVESGAKKSIKPPPSQLGQKTLDELDLDEYINIEKAKKILNEKGLKNINEDMKIKDIANDLNIEKIDVYKLITGENYE
;
A
#
# COMPACT_ATOMS: atom_id res chain seq x y z
N MET A 1 25.05 -2.19 -26.65
CA MET A 1 24.02 -2.87 -25.86
C MET A 1 24.39 -3.04 -24.38
N LYS A 2 25.50 -3.68 -24.00
CA LYS A 2 25.85 -3.92 -22.56
C LYS A 2 25.79 -2.68 -21.66
N LYS A 3 26.36 -1.55 -22.09
CA LYS A 3 26.36 -0.28 -21.32
C LYS A 3 24.94 0.24 -21.07
N ILE A 4 24.11 0.26 -22.11
CA ILE A 4 22.71 0.67 -22.04
C ILE A 4 21.95 -0.27 -21.08
N THR A 5 22.07 -1.58 -21.26
CA THR A 5 21.44 -2.57 -20.38
C THR A 5 21.82 -2.37 -18.91
N SER A 6 23.11 -2.14 -18.62
CA SER A 6 23.57 -1.92 -17.24
C SER A 6 23.07 -0.59 -16.66
N LEU A 7 23.06 0.49 -17.45
CA LEU A 7 22.55 1.79 -17.01
C LEU A 7 21.04 1.74 -16.79
N SER A 8 20.28 1.15 -17.72
CA SER A 8 18.83 0.97 -17.59
C SER A 8 18.46 0.10 -16.39
N LEU A 9 19.23 -0.96 -16.12
CA LEU A 9 19.06 -1.77 -14.91
C LEU A 9 19.33 -0.96 -13.64
N GLY A 10 20.36 -0.12 -13.64
CA GLY A 10 20.68 0.76 -12.51
C GLY A 10 19.60 1.82 -12.25
N PHE A 11 19.10 2.49 -13.28
CA PHE A 11 18.02 3.47 -13.12
C PHE A 11 16.71 2.82 -12.67
N SER A 12 16.34 1.68 -13.25
CA SER A 12 15.15 0.94 -12.81
C SER A 12 15.28 0.43 -11.38
N PHE A 13 16.47 -0.01 -10.94
CA PHE A 13 16.74 -0.35 -9.55
C PHE A 13 16.49 0.83 -8.59
N LEU A 14 16.95 2.04 -8.94
CA LEU A 14 16.72 3.24 -8.12
C LEU A 14 15.24 3.57 -8.02
N ILE A 15 14.52 3.54 -9.14
CA ILE A 15 13.07 3.80 -9.16
C ILE A 15 12.32 2.74 -8.35
N MET A 16 12.66 1.46 -8.51
CA MET A 16 12.06 0.37 -7.74
C MET A 16 12.33 0.49 -6.24
N SER A 17 13.55 0.86 -5.86
CA SER A 17 13.93 1.05 -4.45
C SER A 17 13.15 2.21 -3.85
N TYR A 18 13.11 3.35 -4.54
CA TYR A 18 12.36 4.53 -4.13
C TYR A 18 10.86 4.22 -3.96
N THR A 19 10.22 3.68 -5.00
CA THR A 19 8.80 3.34 -4.96
C THR A 19 8.50 2.23 -3.95
N GLY A 20 9.40 1.27 -3.76
CA GLY A 20 9.28 0.22 -2.75
C GLY A 20 9.31 0.77 -1.32
N VAL A 21 10.20 1.73 -1.02
CA VAL A 21 10.23 2.43 0.27
C VAL A 21 8.93 3.22 0.49
N MET A 22 8.44 3.92 -0.54
CA MET A 22 7.18 4.66 -0.43
C MET A 22 5.99 3.73 -0.19
N LEU A 23 5.92 2.60 -0.89
CA LEU A 23 4.88 1.58 -0.67
C LEU A 23 5.01 0.86 0.68
N TYR A 24 6.21 0.79 1.23
CA TYR A 24 6.45 0.23 2.56
C TYR A 24 5.88 1.13 3.66
N ILE A 25 6.01 2.45 3.51
CA ILE A 25 5.48 3.46 4.43
C ILE A 25 3.99 3.71 4.21
N ALA A 26 3.51 3.58 2.97
CA ALA A 26 2.14 3.89 2.60
C ALA A 26 1.13 3.05 3.40
N PRO A 27 0.03 3.66 3.89
CA PRO A 27 -0.99 2.98 4.68
C PRO A 27 -1.71 1.88 3.88
N HIS A 28 -2.45 0.99 4.55
CA HIS A 28 -3.22 -0.06 3.88
C HIS A 28 -4.18 0.53 2.82
N GLY A 29 -4.45 -0.21 1.74
CA GLY A 29 -5.10 0.34 0.54
C GLY A 29 -6.51 0.93 0.76
N LYS A 30 -7.20 0.55 1.83
CA LYS A 30 -8.47 1.19 2.22
C LYS A 30 -8.23 2.52 2.95
N VAL A 31 -7.32 2.52 3.92
CA VAL A 31 -6.89 3.70 4.69
C VAL A 31 -6.32 4.78 3.78
N ALA A 32 -5.46 4.40 2.82
CA ALA A 32 -4.86 5.32 1.86
C ALA A 32 -5.91 6.10 1.05
N ARG A 33 -7.02 5.45 0.69
CA ARG A 33 -8.13 6.08 -0.02
C ARG A 33 -8.98 6.97 0.89
N TRP A 34 -9.05 6.66 2.17
CA TRP A 34 -9.82 7.46 3.13
C TRP A 34 -9.11 8.73 3.55
N LEU A 35 -7.78 8.66 3.72
CA LEU A 35 -6.95 9.80 4.11
C LEU A 35 -6.59 10.71 2.92
N ASP A 36 -7.06 10.38 1.71
CA ASP A 36 -6.57 10.98 0.48
C ASP A 36 -5.03 11.06 0.47
N TRP A 37 -4.39 9.92 0.76
CA TRP A 37 -2.97 9.88 1.07
C TRP A 37 -2.16 10.26 -0.17
N HIS A 38 -1.44 11.36 -0.05
CA HIS A 38 -0.48 11.83 -1.04
C HIS A 38 0.87 12.05 -0.38
N LEU A 39 1.92 11.52 -1.00
CA LEU A 39 3.29 11.84 -0.61
C LEU A 39 4.02 12.36 -1.85
N TRP A 40 4.63 13.54 -1.71
CA TRP A 40 5.35 14.22 -2.79
C TRP A 40 4.53 14.34 -4.09
N GLY A 41 3.22 14.56 -3.95
CA GLY A 41 2.31 14.81 -5.06
C GLY A 41 1.81 13.56 -5.79
N LEU A 42 2.12 12.36 -5.30
CA LEU A 42 1.59 11.11 -5.83
C LEU A 42 0.73 10.39 -4.80
N ASP A 43 -0.38 9.82 -5.25
CA ASP A 43 -1.20 8.93 -4.44
C ASP A 43 -0.60 7.51 -4.37
N LYS A 44 -1.09 6.69 -3.43
CA LYS A 44 -0.62 5.31 -3.26
C LYS A 44 -0.77 4.46 -4.54
N THR A 45 -1.87 4.64 -5.28
CA THR A 45 -2.16 3.91 -6.51
C THR A 45 -1.12 4.24 -7.58
N GLN A 46 -0.80 5.52 -7.75
CA GLN A 46 0.24 5.97 -8.68
C GLN A 46 1.62 5.43 -8.30
N TYR A 47 1.96 5.38 -7.01
CA TYR A 47 3.19 4.70 -6.56
C TYR A 47 3.20 3.21 -6.90
N GLN A 48 2.06 2.52 -6.74
CA GLN A 48 1.92 1.10 -7.06
C GLN A 48 2.03 0.85 -8.58
N GLU A 49 1.43 1.70 -9.40
CA GLU A 49 1.51 1.66 -10.86
C GLU A 49 2.95 1.91 -11.34
N LEU A 50 3.61 2.93 -10.80
CA LEU A 50 5.00 3.24 -11.12
C LEU A 50 5.95 2.10 -10.72
N HIS A 51 5.74 1.50 -9.53
CA HIS A 51 6.52 0.35 -9.09
C HIS A 51 6.33 -0.85 -10.02
N SER A 52 5.08 -1.18 -10.37
CA SER A 52 4.74 -2.35 -11.18
C SER A 52 5.26 -2.23 -12.62
N THR A 53 5.10 -1.05 -13.24
CA THR A 53 5.61 -0.79 -14.59
C THR A 53 7.14 -0.77 -14.61
N SER A 54 7.79 -0.20 -13.58
CA SER A 54 9.25 -0.21 -13.43
C SER A 54 9.80 -1.62 -13.19
N MET A 55 9.04 -2.50 -12.51
CA MET A 55 9.40 -3.90 -12.30
C MET A 55 9.54 -4.64 -13.64
N ILE A 56 8.63 -4.41 -14.60
CA ILE A 56 8.73 -5.03 -15.93
C ILE A 56 10.04 -4.62 -16.61
N LEU A 57 10.37 -3.33 -16.56
CA LEU A 57 11.61 -2.80 -17.12
C LEU A 57 12.84 -3.40 -16.44
N PHE A 58 12.84 -3.47 -15.11
CA PHE A 58 13.91 -4.06 -14.31
C PHE A 58 14.13 -5.54 -14.66
N LEU A 59 13.06 -6.33 -14.80
CA LEU A 59 13.15 -7.75 -15.16
C LEU A 59 13.71 -7.94 -16.58
N VAL A 60 13.20 -7.19 -17.57
CA VAL A 60 13.68 -7.28 -18.96
C VAL A 60 15.18 -6.96 -19.03
N PHE A 61 15.61 -5.84 -18.44
CA PHE A 61 17.03 -5.49 -18.43
C PHE A 61 17.86 -6.40 -17.52
N GLY A 62 17.27 -6.99 -16.48
CA GLY A 62 17.91 -8.00 -15.64
C GLY A 62 18.25 -9.27 -16.42
N PHE A 63 17.30 -9.79 -17.21
CA PHE A 63 17.54 -10.92 -18.10
C PHE A 63 18.59 -10.59 -19.17
N LEU A 64 18.50 -9.42 -19.81
CA LEU A 64 19.52 -8.98 -20.75
C LEU A 64 20.89 -8.83 -20.09
N HIS A 65 20.95 -8.36 -18.84
CA HIS A 65 22.19 -8.22 -18.09
C HIS A 65 22.82 -9.57 -17.82
N ILE A 66 22.02 -10.56 -17.38
CA ILE A 66 22.49 -11.94 -17.18
C ILE A 66 22.98 -12.54 -18.50
N TYR A 67 22.21 -12.38 -19.58
CA TYR A 67 22.58 -12.89 -20.91
C TYR A 67 23.91 -12.31 -21.40
N TYR A 68 24.08 -10.97 -21.36
CA TYR A 68 25.30 -10.33 -21.83
C TYR A 68 26.51 -10.51 -20.91
N ASN A 69 26.29 -10.82 -19.63
CA ASN A 69 27.33 -11.03 -18.62
C ASN A 69 27.43 -12.49 -18.15
N TRP A 70 26.94 -13.43 -18.96
CA TRP A 70 26.94 -14.87 -18.63
C TRP A 70 28.33 -15.42 -18.31
N LYS A 71 29.35 -15.03 -19.10
CA LYS A 71 30.74 -15.48 -18.88
C LYS A 71 31.28 -15.04 -17.50
N PRO A 72 31.21 -13.75 -17.11
CA PRO A 72 31.51 -13.31 -15.74
C PRO A 72 30.74 -14.07 -14.65
N ILE A 73 29.42 -14.20 -14.79
CA ILE A 73 28.57 -14.89 -13.81
C ILE A 73 29.04 -16.34 -13.62
N MET A 74 29.26 -17.04 -14.73
CA MET A 74 29.71 -18.43 -14.72
C MET A 74 31.11 -18.56 -14.11
N SER A 75 31.98 -17.55 -14.23
CA SER A 75 33.30 -17.54 -13.57
C SER A 75 33.19 -17.49 -12.04
N TYR A 76 32.18 -16.82 -11.49
CA TYR A 76 31.98 -16.81 -10.03
C TYR A 76 31.60 -18.21 -9.53
N ILE A 77 30.83 -18.95 -10.32
CA ILE A 77 30.35 -20.29 -9.97
C ILE A 77 31.36 -21.40 -10.33
N SER A 78 32.19 -21.19 -11.35
CA SER A 78 33.05 -22.25 -11.90
C SER A 78 34.46 -22.27 -11.31
N ASP A 79 34.97 -23.44 -10.96
CA ASP A 79 36.32 -23.61 -10.39
C ASP A 79 37.44 -23.37 -11.43
N LYS A 80 38.72 -23.41 -11.03
CA LYS A 80 39.91 -23.29 -11.90
C LYS A 80 39.85 -24.22 -13.13
N ASN A 81 39.15 -25.35 -13.01
CA ASN A 81 38.94 -26.33 -14.08
C ASN A 81 37.65 -26.08 -14.91
N LYS A 82 37.01 -24.91 -14.78
CA LYS A 82 35.75 -24.52 -15.46
C LYS A 82 34.55 -25.46 -15.22
N LYS A 83 34.58 -26.26 -14.15
CA LYS A 83 33.42 -27.05 -13.69
C LYS A 83 32.61 -26.23 -12.70
N ILE A 84 31.28 -26.33 -12.77
CA ILE A 84 30.35 -25.74 -11.80
C ILE A 84 30.71 -26.30 -10.41
N SER A 85 31.12 -25.43 -9.50
CA SER A 85 31.48 -25.82 -8.13
C SER A 85 30.49 -25.22 -7.15
N TRP A 86 29.57 -26.06 -6.70
CA TRP A 86 28.57 -25.73 -5.67
C TRP A 86 29.18 -25.63 -4.26
N THR A 87 30.46 -25.96 -4.11
CA THR A 87 31.19 -25.99 -2.82
C THR A 87 32.08 -24.76 -2.60
N LYS A 88 32.10 -23.80 -3.55
CA LYS A 88 32.80 -22.54 -3.36
C LYS A 88 32.23 -21.76 -2.18
N LYS A 89 33.11 -21.18 -1.38
CA LYS A 89 32.73 -20.41 -0.18
C LYS A 89 31.79 -19.26 -0.54
N GLU A 90 32.07 -18.55 -1.63
CA GLU A 90 31.28 -17.40 -2.09
C GLU A 90 29.86 -17.81 -2.48
N PHE A 91 29.72 -18.94 -3.20
CA PHE A 91 28.42 -19.49 -3.55
C PHE A 91 27.65 -19.92 -2.30
N LEU A 92 28.30 -20.65 -1.38
CA LEU A 92 27.68 -21.11 -0.14
C LEU A 92 27.21 -19.92 0.72
N ILE A 93 28.04 -18.88 0.86
CA ILE A 93 27.69 -17.67 1.61
C ILE A 93 26.48 -16.97 0.97
N ALA A 94 26.49 -16.76 -0.35
CA ALA A 94 25.37 -16.14 -1.06
C ALA A 94 24.09 -16.97 -0.92
N PHE A 95 24.20 -18.29 -1.02
CA PHE A 95 23.08 -19.22 -0.88
C PHE A 95 22.51 -19.20 0.54
N VAL A 96 23.34 -19.40 1.55
CA VAL A 96 22.92 -19.39 2.97
C VAL A 96 22.30 -18.05 3.35
N LEU A 97 22.83 -16.93 2.87
CA LEU A 97 22.25 -15.61 3.11
C LEU A 97 20.84 -15.51 2.53
N ASN A 98 20.63 -15.91 1.27
CA ASN A 98 19.28 -15.88 0.68
C ASN A 98 18.31 -16.83 1.38
N VAL A 99 18.77 -18.05 1.71
CA VAL A 99 17.97 -19.02 2.48
C VAL A 99 17.61 -18.45 3.85
N PHE A 100 18.54 -17.81 4.56
CA PHE A 100 18.30 -17.16 5.84
C PHE A 100 17.20 -16.09 5.73
N PHE A 101 17.23 -15.24 4.70
CA PHE A 101 16.19 -14.23 4.49
C PHE A 101 14.82 -14.86 4.18
N VAL A 102 14.77 -15.86 3.29
CA VAL A 102 13.49 -16.51 2.92
C VAL A 102 12.91 -17.28 4.09
N VAL A 103 13.67 -18.20 4.68
CA VAL A 103 13.24 -19.03 5.81
C VAL A 103 12.94 -18.16 7.03
N GLY A 104 13.83 -17.24 7.38
CA GLY A 104 13.63 -16.37 8.53
C GLY A 104 12.41 -15.45 8.38
N THR A 105 12.07 -15.00 7.17
CA THR A 105 10.82 -14.24 6.95
C THR A 105 9.59 -15.14 7.10
N LEU A 106 9.58 -16.35 6.51
CA LEU A 106 8.44 -17.28 6.59
C LEU A 106 8.17 -17.79 8.01
N TYR A 107 9.22 -17.98 8.81
CA TYR A 107 9.10 -18.41 10.21
C TYR A 107 9.04 -17.23 11.21
N HIS A 108 8.98 -15.99 10.74
CA HIS A 108 9.00 -14.79 11.59
C HIS A 108 10.15 -14.81 12.61
N ALA A 109 11.36 -15.19 12.18
CA ALA A 109 12.55 -15.20 13.01
C ALA A 109 13.15 -13.78 13.17
N GLN A 110 13.77 -13.49 14.30
CA GLN A 110 14.52 -12.25 14.50
C GLN A 110 15.83 -12.27 13.69
N PRO A 111 16.28 -11.14 13.11
CA PRO A 111 15.72 -9.78 13.19
C PRO A 111 14.65 -9.47 12.11
N LEU A 112 14.36 -10.40 11.20
CA LEU A 112 13.48 -10.17 10.04
C LEU A 112 12.03 -9.91 10.45
N LYS A 113 11.55 -10.58 11.50
CA LYS A 113 10.27 -10.27 12.14
C LYS A 113 10.20 -8.80 12.58
N GLY A 114 11.27 -8.27 13.18
CA GLY A 114 11.31 -6.86 13.58
C GLY A 114 11.14 -5.89 12.40
N PHE A 115 11.71 -6.21 11.23
CA PHE A 115 11.49 -5.43 10.02
C PHE A 115 10.03 -5.52 9.55
N VAL A 116 9.45 -6.72 9.46
CA VAL A 116 8.04 -6.89 9.08
C VAL A 116 7.10 -6.15 10.04
N ASP A 117 7.31 -6.29 11.35
CA ASP A 117 6.52 -5.65 12.39
C ASP A 117 6.65 -4.11 12.33
N LEU A 118 7.83 -3.58 12.00
CA LEU A 118 8.02 -2.13 11.80
C LEU A 118 7.16 -1.61 10.64
N GLY A 119 7.10 -2.35 9.53
CA GLY A 119 6.25 -1.97 8.39
C GLY A 119 4.78 -1.95 8.78
N GLU A 120 4.33 -2.91 9.58
CA GLU A 120 2.95 -2.97 10.07
C GLU A 120 2.66 -1.85 11.09
N TYR A 121 3.61 -1.55 11.97
CA TYR A 121 3.53 -0.43 12.91
C TYR A 121 3.39 0.90 12.17
N ILE A 122 4.19 1.14 11.13
CA ILE A 122 4.07 2.35 10.31
C ILE A 122 2.70 2.40 9.64
N LYS A 123 2.24 1.31 9.04
CA LYS A 123 0.92 1.25 8.37
C LYS A 123 -0.25 1.49 9.31
N THR A 124 -0.20 0.94 10.53
CA THR A 124 -1.24 1.12 11.56
C THR A 124 -1.21 2.52 12.17
N SER A 125 -0.02 3.14 12.26
CA SER A 125 0.15 4.52 12.77
C SER A 125 -0.61 5.58 11.96
N TRP A 126 -0.94 5.29 10.70
CA TRP A 126 -1.76 6.17 9.86
C TRP A 126 -3.26 6.18 10.23
N GLY A 127 -3.72 5.37 11.18
CA GLY A 127 -5.05 5.56 11.79
C GLY A 127 -6.01 4.37 11.75
N ILE A 128 -5.53 3.12 11.63
CA ILE A 128 -6.38 1.93 11.88
C ILE A 128 -5.61 0.86 12.63
N VAL A 129 -6.17 0.50 13.79
CA VAL A 129 -5.83 -0.72 14.50
C VAL A 129 -6.67 -1.85 13.90
N GLU A 130 -6.10 -2.64 12.99
CA GLU A 130 -6.63 -3.97 12.63
C GLU A 130 -6.18 -5.07 13.62
N SER A 131 -5.77 -4.67 14.83
CA SER A 131 -5.33 -5.57 15.90
C SER A 131 -6.35 -5.54 17.03
N GLY A 132 -7.21 -6.55 17.07
CA GLY A 132 -8.39 -6.60 17.93
C GLY A 132 -8.23 -6.05 19.35
N ALA A 133 -8.81 -4.87 19.61
CA ALA A 133 -9.40 -4.47 20.87
C ALA A 133 -9.98 -3.03 20.76
N LYS A 134 -11.31 -2.97 20.73
CA LYS A 134 -12.12 -1.95 21.43
C LYS A 134 -11.89 -0.46 21.11
N LYS A 135 -12.33 -0.02 19.93
CA LYS A 135 -13.35 1.04 19.71
C LYS A 135 -13.70 0.99 18.22
N SER A 136 -14.82 0.34 17.90
CA SER A 136 -15.27 0.12 16.52
C SER A 136 -15.71 1.44 15.90
N ILE A 137 -14.76 2.16 15.34
CA ILE A 137 -15.06 3.10 14.27
C ILE A 137 -15.30 2.22 13.04
N LYS A 138 -16.58 1.99 12.69
CA LYS A 138 -16.89 1.20 11.50
C LYS A 138 -16.35 1.99 10.29
N PRO A 139 -15.50 1.37 9.45
CA PRO A 139 -14.86 2.08 8.35
C PRO A 139 -15.90 2.65 7.39
N PRO A 140 -15.79 3.92 6.93
CA PRO A 140 -16.77 4.51 6.05
C PRO A 140 -17.03 3.57 4.86
N PRO A 141 -18.31 3.34 4.54
CA PRO A 141 -18.65 2.29 3.59
C PRO A 141 -18.04 2.54 2.21
N SER A 142 -17.78 1.44 1.49
CA SER A 142 -17.36 1.51 0.10
C SER A 142 -18.38 2.28 -0.72
N GLN A 143 -17.89 3.11 -1.63
CA GLN A 143 -18.73 3.98 -2.45
C GLN A 143 -19.64 4.90 -1.62
N LEU A 144 -19.16 5.42 -0.48
CA LEU A 144 -19.90 6.32 0.41
C LEU A 144 -20.77 7.34 -0.32
N GLY A 145 -20.25 8.02 -1.35
CA GLY A 145 -21.01 9.00 -2.13
C GLY A 145 -22.21 8.45 -2.90
N GLN A 146 -22.26 7.15 -3.19
CA GLN A 146 -23.37 6.49 -3.89
C GLN A 146 -24.43 5.95 -2.93
N LYS A 147 -24.08 5.80 -1.63
CA LYS A 147 -24.98 5.26 -0.62
C LYS A 147 -26.00 6.28 -0.15
N THR A 148 -27.21 5.79 0.09
CA THR A 148 -28.31 6.58 0.67
C THR A 148 -28.25 6.63 2.19
N LEU A 149 -28.99 7.55 2.82
CA LEU A 149 -29.10 7.59 4.28
C LEU A 149 -29.75 6.32 4.83
N ASP A 150 -30.74 5.76 4.13
CA ASP A 150 -31.37 4.47 4.46
C ASP A 150 -30.39 3.31 4.40
N GLU A 151 -29.60 3.20 3.32
CA GLU A 151 -28.58 2.16 3.18
C GLU A 151 -27.51 2.24 4.28
N LEU A 152 -27.19 3.43 4.77
CA LEU A 152 -26.25 3.62 5.88
C LEU A 152 -26.84 3.26 7.25
N ASP A 153 -28.16 3.42 7.43
CA ASP A 153 -28.87 3.01 8.64
C ASP A 153 -29.01 1.48 8.68
N LEU A 154 -29.39 0.88 7.55
CA LEU A 154 -29.50 -0.57 7.35
C LEU A 154 -28.17 -1.29 7.56
N ASP A 155 -27.07 -0.72 7.06
CA ASP A 155 -25.72 -1.25 7.27
C ASP A 155 -25.16 -0.92 8.68
N GLU A 156 -25.99 -0.33 9.56
CA GLU A 156 -25.68 0.05 10.93
C GLU A 156 -24.45 0.98 11.04
N TYR A 157 -24.24 1.85 10.05
CA TYR A 157 -23.20 2.89 10.07
C TYR A 157 -23.65 4.14 10.80
N ILE A 158 -24.93 4.49 10.67
CA ILE A 158 -25.53 5.69 11.28
C ILE A 158 -26.85 5.33 11.96
N ASN A 159 -27.40 6.29 12.69
CA ASN A 159 -28.81 6.29 13.06
C ASN A 159 -29.50 7.38 12.23
N ILE A 160 -30.44 6.99 11.38
CA ILE A 160 -31.04 7.90 10.38
C ILE A 160 -31.75 9.10 11.01
N GLU A 161 -32.42 8.91 12.14
CA GLU A 161 -33.12 9.97 12.86
C GLU A 161 -32.13 11.00 13.43
N LYS A 162 -31.02 10.51 14.02
CA LYS A 162 -29.95 11.37 14.50
C LYS A 162 -29.27 12.11 13.33
N ALA A 163 -28.99 11.44 12.23
CA ALA A 163 -28.38 12.02 11.04
C ALA A 163 -29.24 13.14 10.44
N LYS A 164 -30.56 12.89 10.25
CA LYS A 164 -31.52 13.89 9.77
C LYS A 164 -31.54 15.13 10.66
N LYS A 165 -31.48 14.96 11.99
CA LYS A 165 -31.44 16.09 12.93
C LYS A 165 -30.19 16.95 12.76
N ILE A 166 -29.00 16.33 12.68
CA ILE A 166 -27.73 17.05 12.52
C ILE A 166 -27.68 17.78 11.17
N LEU A 167 -28.16 17.14 10.10
CA LEU A 167 -28.23 17.74 8.77
C LEU A 167 -29.22 18.93 8.72
N ASN A 168 -30.33 18.85 9.46
CA ASN A 168 -31.29 19.95 9.59
C ASN A 168 -30.68 21.15 10.33
N GLU A 169 -29.96 20.90 11.43
CA GLU A 169 -29.21 21.92 12.18
C GLU A 169 -28.14 22.62 11.31
N LYS A 170 -27.64 21.94 10.27
CA LYS A 170 -26.68 22.47 9.29
C LYS A 170 -27.33 23.20 8.10
N GLY A 171 -28.66 23.30 8.07
CA GLY A 171 -29.40 24.11 7.10
C GLY A 171 -30.04 23.34 5.95
N LEU A 172 -29.99 22.00 5.93
CA LEU A 172 -30.69 21.18 4.93
C LEU A 172 -32.17 21.02 5.29
N LYS A 173 -33.07 21.49 4.41
CA LYS A 173 -34.52 21.51 4.67
C LYS A 173 -35.30 20.37 4.02
N ASN A 174 -34.74 19.70 3.00
CA ASN A 174 -35.42 18.69 2.19
C ASN A 174 -34.77 17.31 2.31
N ILE A 175 -34.52 16.86 3.55
CA ILE A 175 -33.82 15.59 3.79
C ILE A 175 -34.80 14.42 3.60
N ASN A 176 -34.49 13.51 2.68
CA ASN A 176 -35.21 12.24 2.52
C ASN A 176 -34.25 11.05 2.76
N GLU A 177 -34.80 9.84 2.86
CA GLU A 177 -34.02 8.63 3.21
C GLU A 177 -33.19 8.10 2.02
N ASP A 178 -33.66 8.37 0.80
CA ASP A 178 -33.01 8.00 -0.46
C ASP A 178 -31.89 8.95 -0.91
N MET A 179 -31.65 10.03 -0.16
CA MET A 179 -30.63 11.01 -0.50
C MET A 179 -29.24 10.39 -0.39
N LYS A 180 -28.47 10.52 -1.46
CA LYS A 180 -27.09 10.02 -1.48
C LYS A 180 -26.17 10.98 -0.74
N ILE A 181 -25.13 10.44 -0.10
CA ILE A 181 -24.11 11.26 0.56
C ILE A 181 -23.44 12.25 -0.41
N LYS A 182 -23.29 11.91 -1.70
CA LYS A 182 -22.77 12.84 -2.70
C LYS A 182 -23.67 14.07 -2.88
N ASP A 183 -24.98 13.89 -2.86
CA ASP A 183 -25.92 14.99 -3.10
C ASP A 183 -25.98 15.90 -1.87
N ILE A 184 -25.97 15.31 -0.67
CA ILE A 184 -25.84 16.03 0.60
C ILE A 184 -24.54 16.84 0.67
N ALA A 185 -23.43 16.25 0.21
CA ALA A 185 -22.12 16.90 0.17
C ALA A 185 -22.14 18.14 -0.76
N ASN A 186 -22.79 18.01 -1.93
CA ASN A 186 -22.94 19.14 -2.86
C ASN A 186 -23.82 20.25 -2.28
N ASP A 187 -24.93 19.90 -1.64
CA ASP A 187 -25.87 20.88 -1.05
C ASP A 187 -25.24 21.65 0.12
N LEU A 188 -24.37 21.01 0.90
CA LEU A 188 -23.64 21.62 2.00
C LEU A 188 -22.30 22.23 1.58
N ASN A 189 -21.88 22.07 0.32
CA ASN A 189 -20.57 22.46 -0.21
C ASN A 189 -19.39 21.96 0.66
N ILE A 190 -19.44 20.70 1.06
CA ILE A 190 -18.39 20.00 1.82
C ILE A 190 -18.04 18.67 1.16
N GLU A 191 -16.94 18.04 1.56
CA GLU A 191 -16.58 16.72 1.05
C GLU A 191 -17.50 15.60 1.59
N LYS A 192 -17.66 14.53 0.80
CA LYS A 192 -18.51 13.37 1.16
C LYS A 192 -18.12 12.76 2.49
N ILE A 193 -16.82 12.75 2.78
CA ILE A 193 -16.29 12.22 4.03
C ILE A 193 -16.66 13.11 5.22
N ASP A 194 -16.73 14.43 5.03
CA ASP A 194 -17.08 15.36 6.10
C ASP A 194 -18.58 15.31 6.42
N VAL A 195 -19.43 15.05 5.42
CA VAL A 195 -20.84 14.67 5.66
C VAL A 195 -20.91 13.44 6.57
N TYR A 196 -20.14 12.40 6.26
CA TYR A 196 -20.13 11.15 7.05
C TYR A 196 -19.64 11.39 8.48
N LYS A 197 -18.55 12.14 8.68
CA LYS A 197 -18.06 12.53 10.02
C LYS A 197 -19.12 13.27 10.83
N LEU A 198 -19.81 14.18 10.17
CA LEU A 198 -20.83 15.04 10.77
C LEU A 198 -22.04 14.22 11.26
N ILE A 199 -22.48 13.22 10.50
CA ILE A 199 -23.62 12.37 10.90
C ILE A 199 -23.23 11.24 11.86
N THR A 200 -21.98 10.75 11.86
CA THR A 200 -21.51 9.76 12.83
C THR A 200 -21.08 10.39 14.17
N GLY A 201 -20.77 11.69 14.17
CA GLY A 201 -20.22 12.38 15.34
C GLY A 201 -18.77 11.97 15.64
N GLU A 202 -18.08 11.40 14.65
CA GLU A 202 -16.68 10.99 14.74
C GLU A 202 -15.77 12.15 14.34
N ASN A 203 -15.13 12.77 15.33
CA ASN A 203 -14.00 13.67 15.09
C ASN A 203 -12.75 12.81 14.89
N TYR A 204 -12.36 12.61 13.63
CA TYR A 204 -11.03 12.11 13.28
C TYR A 204 -10.11 13.33 13.29
N GLU A 205 -9.50 13.62 14.44
CA GLU A 205 -8.33 14.50 14.52
C GLU A 205 -7.09 13.81 13.98
#